data_AF-A0A199UTT8-F1
#
_entry.id   AF-A0A199UTT8-F1
#
_cell.length_a   1.000
_cell.length_b   1.000
_cell.length_c   1.000
_cell.angle_alpha   90.00
_cell.angle_beta   90.00
_cell.angle_gamma   90.00
#
_symmetry.space_group_name_H-M   'P 1'
#
loop_
_entity.id
_entity.type
_entity.pdbx_description
1 polymer ?
#
loop_
_entity_poly.entity_id
_entity_poly.type
_entity_poly.pdbx_seq_one_letter_code
_entity_poly.pdbx_strand_id
1 'polypeptide(L)'
;MPWCEQLKVLNHPSVGGFLTHCGWNSTLEALFMGVPTFMLPIFWDQPVDSRLMVSEWKVGLSLTEKTGEDGVIPREEIATVVRRLMGFRLMDLDGNEGNELRKNALELKEASQRAIEEGGSSFNSLESFVQGLLHKHDWTKVLVGDDLTEEEHKGNGC
;
A
#
# COMPACT_ATOMS: atom_id res chain seq x y z
N MET A 1 -4.12 13.19 22.64
CA MET A 1 -2.89 12.96 21.83
C MET A 1 -3.15 13.46 20.43
N PRO A 2 -2.30 14.34 19.86
CA PRO A 2 -2.43 14.78 18.48
C PRO A 2 -2.01 13.67 17.50
N TRP A 3 -2.51 13.74 16.26
CA TRP A 3 -2.09 12.88 15.16
C TRP A 3 -0.62 13.15 14.78
N CYS A 4 0.10 12.12 14.32
CA CYS A 4 1.46 12.25 13.82
C CYS A 4 1.52 12.15 12.29
N GLU A 5 2.51 12.78 11.66
CA GLU A 5 2.72 12.64 10.22
C GLU A 5 3.39 11.29 9.90
N GLN A 6 2.60 10.20 9.94
CA GLN A 6 3.06 8.80 9.81
C GLN A 6 4.03 8.60 8.65
N LEU A 7 3.70 9.08 7.44
CA LEU A 7 4.56 8.96 6.27
C LEU A 7 5.93 9.63 6.46
N LYS A 8 5.99 10.80 7.13
CA LYS A 8 7.28 11.47 7.41
C LYS A 8 8.10 10.69 8.43
N VAL A 9 7.45 10.07 9.42
CA VAL A 9 8.11 9.20 10.39
C VAL A 9 8.68 7.96 9.70
N LEU A 10 7.90 7.30 8.84
CA LEU A 10 8.33 6.10 8.12
C LEU A 10 9.45 6.39 7.12
N ASN A 11 9.50 7.59 6.54
CA ASN A 11 10.59 8.00 5.64
C ASN A 11 11.90 8.35 6.38
N HIS A 12 11.91 8.37 7.72
CA HIS A 12 13.11 8.73 8.47
C HIS A 12 14.11 7.56 8.50
N PRO A 13 15.42 7.78 8.26
CA PRO A 13 16.42 6.69 8.20
C PRO A 13 16.65 5.96 9.54
N SER A 14 16.31 6.58 10.68
CA SER A 14 16.28 5.89 11.99
C SER A 14 15.07 4.95 12.16
N VAL A 15 14.21 4.91 11.13
CA VAL A 15 13.11 4.00 10.78
C VAL A 15 13.41 2.50 10.92
N GLY A 16 13.53 1.93 12.12
CA GLY A 16 13.92 0.53 12.27
C GLY A 16 12.83 -0.49 11.89
N GLY A 17 11.58 -0.18 12.25
CA GLY A 17 10.41 -1.03 12.04
C GLY A 17 9.12 -0.32 12.44
N PHE A 18 7.97 -0.87 12.05
CA PHE A 18 6.66 -0.24 12.21
C PHE A 18 5.62 -1.23 12.76
N LEU A 19 5.06 -0.94 13.94
CA LEU A 19 3.91 -1.68 14.45
C LEU A 19 2.64 -1.13 13.81
N THR A 20 1.93 -2.01 13.09
CA THR A 20 0.71 -1.65 12.37
C THR A 20 -0.39 -2.66 12.65
N HIS A 21 -1.63 -2.16 12.66
CA HIS A 21 -2.84 -2.96 12.59
C HIS A 21 -3.12 -3.56 11.19
N CYS A 22 -2.22 -3.36 10.22
CA CYS A 22 -2.33 -3.89 8.86
C CYS A 22 -3.50 -3.35 8.03
N GLY A 23 -4.01 -2.15 8.34
CA GLY A 23 -4.89 -1.46 7.40
C GLY A 23 -4.15 -1.13 6.10
N TRP A 24 -4.83 -1.28 4.95
CA TRP A 24 -4.20 -1.21 3.63
C TRP A 24 -3.36 0.05 3.37
N ASN A 25 -3.81 1.23 3.83
CA ASN A 25 -3.03 2.46 3.69
C ASN A 25 -1.71 2.40 4.46
N SER A 26 -1.72 1.99 5.73
CA SER A 26 -0.50 1.83 6.52
C SER A 26 0.41 0.74 5.95
N THR A 27 -0.17 -0.32 5.38
CA THR A 27 0.57 -1.35 4.64
C THR A 27 1.30 -0.74 3.44
N LEU A 28 0.60 0.01 2.58
CA LEU A 28 1.19 0.67 1.42
C LEU A 28 2.28 1.68 1.82
N GLU A 29 2.06 2.49 2.85
CA GLU A 29 3.07 3.44 3.34
C GLU A 29 4.34 2.72 3.84
N ALA A 30 4.18 1.60 4.56
CA ALA A 30 5.32 0.82 5.04
C ALA A 30 6.13 0.21 3.89
N LEU A 31 5.44 -0.37 2.90
CA LEU A 31 6.06 -0.95 1.69
C LEU A 31 6.77 0.12 0.88
N PHE A 32 6.10 1.25 0.62
CA PHE A 32 6.65 2.34 -0.18
C PHE A 32 7.86 3.00 0.50
N MET A 33 7.97 2.93 1.83
CA MET A 33 9.13 3.39 2.58
C MET A 33 10.20 2.31 2.78
N GLY A 34 9.88 1.04 2.56
CA GLY A 34 10.77 -0.11 2.76
C GLY A 34 11.00 -0.44 4.23
N VAL A 35 9.98 -0.26 5.07
CA VAL A 35 10.07 -0.45 6.53
C VAL A 35 9.46 -1.79 6.91
N PRO A 36 10.23 -2.70 7.55
CA PRO A 36 9.69 -3.96 8.06
C PRO A 36 8.63 -3.74 9.15
N THR A 37 7.64 -4.63 9.23
CA THR A 37 6.46 -4.42 10.07
C THR A 37 6.27 -5.45 11.18
N PHE A 38 5.76 -5.00 12.32
CA PHE A 38 5.09 -5.83 13.32
C PHE A 38 3.60 -5.72 13.08
N MET A 39 2.90 -6.85 13.09
CA MET A 39 1.50 -6.89 12.66
C MET A 39 0.59 -7.29 13.81
N LEU A 40 -0.38 -6.43 14.09
CA LEU A 40 -1.41 -6.67 15.10
C LEU A 40 -2.80 -6.34 14.51
N PRO A 41 -3.30 -7.16 13.57
CA PRO A 41 -4.58 -6.92 12.93
C PRO A 41 -5.73 -6.91 13.94
N ILE A 42 -6.70 -6.02 13.74
CA ILE A 42 -7.84 -5.82 14.64
C ILE A 42 -9.14 -6.33 13.99
N PHE A 43 -9.50 -5.84 12.79
CA PHE A 43 -10.77 -6.20 12.13
C PHE A 43 -10.75 -6.05 10.60
N TRP A 44 -11.82 -6.51 9.94
CA TRP A 44 -12.05 -6.49 8.48
C TRP A 44 -11.01 -7.29 7.67
N ASP A 45 -10.37 -6.62 6.72
CA ASP A 45 -9.36 -7.14 5.79
C ASP A 45 -7.97 -7.23 6.42
N GLN A 46 -7.73 -6.55 7.55
CA GLN A 46 -6.44 -6.51 8.25
C GLN A 46 -5.81 -7.89 8.51
N PRO A 47 -6.56 -8.95 8.91
CA PRO A 47 -5.97 -10.29 9.09
C PRO A 47 -5.51 -10.92 7.77
N VAL A 48 -6.18 -10.60 6.66
CA VAL A 48 -5.79 -11.06 5.31
C VAL A 48 -4.55 -10.32 4.85
N ASP A 49 -4.52 -8.99 5.00
CA ASP A 49 -3.35 -8.17 4.70
C ASP A 49 -2.14 -8.59 5.53
N SER A 50 -2.34 -8.87 6.82
CA SER A 50 -1.29 -9.40 7.69
C SER A 50 -0.73 -10.73 7.18
N ARG A 51 -1.60 -11.66 6.76
CA ARG A 51 -1.14 -12.94 6.17
C ARG A 51 -0.37 -12.74 4.87
N LEU A 52 -0.81 -11.84 4.01
CA LEU A 52 -0.12 -11.50 2.77
C LEU A 52 1.30 -10.95 3.06
N MET A 53 1.41 -10.01 4.00
CA MET A 53 2.68 -9.41 4.37
C MET A 53 3.65 -10.40 5.04
N VAL A 54 3.15 -11.35 5.84
CA VAL A 54 3.99 -12.36 6.52
C VAL A 54 4.39 -13.49 5.58
N SER A 55 3.42 -14.11 4.91
CA SER A 55 3.65 -15.38 4.20
C SER A 55 4.19 -15.18 2.80
N GLU A 56 3.62 -14.23 2.04
CA GLU A 56 3.96 -14.04 0.63
C GLU A 56 5.11 -13.05 0.48
N TRP A 57 4.98 -11.87 1.09
CA TRP A 57 5.97 -10.80 0.95
C TRP A 57 7.12 -10.91 1.94
N LYS A 58 6.91 -11.59 3.07
CA LYS A 58 7.92 -11.81 4.11
C LYS A 58 8.59 -10.50 4.53
N VAL A 59 7.78 -9.48 4.81
CA VAL A 59 8.24 -8.13 5.21
C VAL A 59 7.99 -7.81 6.68
N GLY A 60 7.50 -8.76 7.46
CA GLY A 60 7.23 -8.53 8.87
C GLY A 60 6.87 -9.79 9.65
N LEU A 61 6.56 -9.57 10.92
CA LEU A 61 6.21 -10.62 11.87
C LEU A 61 4.82 -10.35 12.46
N SER A 62 4.00 -11.41 12.56
CA SER A 62 2.70 -11.32 13.23
C SER A 62 2.82 -11.50 14.73
N LEU A 63 2.10 -10.66 15.47
CA LEU A 63 1.90 -10.79 16.92
C LEU A 63 0.62 -11.57 17.26
N THR A 64 -0.24 -11.88 16.28
CA THR A 64 -1.53 -12.53 16.52
C THR A 64 -1.37 -13.87 17.25
N GLU A 65 -0.42 -14.70 16.84
CA GLU A 65 -0.15 -16.02 17.46
C GLU A 65 0.42 -15.92 18.88
N LYS A 66 0.85 -14.72 19.29
CA LYS A 66 1.41 -14.44 20.62
C LYS A 66 0.38 -13.89 21.61
N THR A 67 -0.87 -13.78 21.17
CA THR A 67 -1.98 -13.30 22.00
C THR A 67 -2.39 -14.39 22.97
N GLY A 68 -2.39 -14.08 24.27
CA GLY A 68 -2.87 -14.98 25.31
C GLY A 68 -4.37 -15.24 25.21
N GLU A 69 -4.86 -16.20 26.01
CA GLU A 69 -6.29 -16.56 26.07
C GLU A 69 -7.17 -15.38 26.53
N ASP A 70 -6.59 -14.42 27.26
CA ASP A 70 -7.22 -13.18 27.71
C ASP A 70 -7.22 -12.07 26.65
N GLY A 71 -6.70 -12.33 25.45
CA GLY A 71 -6.58 -11.34 24.38
C GLY A 71 -5.38 -10.40 24.53
N VAL A 72 -4.48 -10.65 25.49
CA VAL A 72 -3.32 -9.78 25.77
C VAL A 72 -2.03 -10.48 25.32
N ILE A 73 -1.14 -9.73 24.67
CA ILE A 73 0.18 -10.23 24.31
C ILE A 73 1.14 -9.96 25.48
N PRO A 74 1.80 -11.00 26.04
CA PRO A 74 2.79 -10.81 27.09
C PRO A 74 3.94 -9.90 26.65
N ARG A 75 4.45 -9.06 27.56
CA ARG A 75 5.55 -8.13 27.25
C ARG A 75 6.82 -8.86 26.78
N GLU A 76 7.03 -10.09 27.26
CA GLU A 76 8.16 -10.95 26.89
C GLU A 76 8.08 -11.37 25.42
N GLU A 77 6.87 -11.67 24.93
CA GLU A 77 6.63 -11.97 23.51
C GLU A 77 6.85 -10.73 22.64
N ILE A 78 6.33 -9.57 23.06
CA ILE A 78 6.57 -8.29 22.36
C ILE A 78 8.07 -8.01 22.27
N ALA A 79 8.81 -8.11 23.38
CA ALA A 79 10.25 -7.89 23.40
C ALA A 79 11.00 -8.86 22.49
N THR A 80 10.59 -10.12 22.43
CA THR A 80 11.19 -11.15 21.58
C THR A 80 10.99 -10.81 20.10
N VAL A 81 9.77 -10.49 19.69
CA VAL A 81 9.46 -10.15 18.30
C VAL A 81 10.18 -8.85 17.89
N VAL A 82 10.22 -7.83 18.76
CA VAL A 82 10.95 -6.58 18.51
C VAL A 82 12.44 -6.87 18.30
N ARG A 83 13.05 -7.69 19.14
CA ARG A 83 14.48 -8.04 19.00
C ARG A 83 14.78 -8.78 17.71
N ARG A 84 13.91 -9.72 17.30
CA ARG A 84 14.01 -10.46 16.04
C ARG A 84 14.00 -9.55 14.82
N LEU A 85 12.99 -8.68 14.71
CA LEU A 85 12.86 -7.75 13.57
C LEU A 85 14.02 -6.74 13.52
N MET A 86 14.49 -6.28 14.69
CA MET A 86 15.61 -5.33 14.78
C MET A 86 16.99 -5.99 14.60
N GLY A 87 17.06 -7.32 14.43
CA GLY A 87 18.32 -8.04 14.18
C GLY A 87 19.22 -8.21 15.41
N PHE A 88 18.67 -8.09 16.62
CA PHE A 88 19.42 -8.40 17.83
C PHE A 88 19.59 -9.91 17.95
N ARG A 89 20.83 -10.41 18.06
CA ARG A 89 21.08 -11.82 18.36
C ARG A 89 20.52 -12.16 19.73
N LEU A 90 19.70 -13.20 19.77
CA LEU A 90 19.31 -13.88 21.01
C LEU A 90 20.01 -15.24 21.01
N MET A 91 20.29 -15.80 22.19
CA MET A 91 21.03 -17.07 22.32
C MET A 91 20.43 -18.22 21.50
N ASP A 92 19.12 -18.19 21.26
CA ASP A 92 18.36 -19.25 20.60
C ASP A 92 17.76 -18.85 19.24
N LEU A 93 18.14 -17.69 18.66
CA LEU A 93 17.56 -17.19 17.41
C LEU A 93 18.63 -16.74 16.41
N ASP A 94 18.45 -17.15 15.15
CA ASP A 94 19.26 -16.69 14.04
C ASP A 94 19.08 -15.18 13.85
N GLY A 95 20.14 -14.41 14.09
CA GLY A 95 20.15 -12.95 13.95
C GLY A 95 19.97 -12.44 12.52
N ASN A 96 19.69 -13.34 11.55
CA ASN A 96 19.53 -12.99 10.15
C ASN A 96 18.07 -12.71 9.75
N GLU A 97 17.07 -13.14 10.53
CA GLU A 97 15.65 -12.99 10.15
C GLU A 97 15.27 -11.53 9.90
N GLY A 98 15.60 -10.61 10.82
CA GLY A 98 15.33 -9.18 10.64
C GLY A 98 16.03 -8.56 9.42
N ASN A 99 17.19 -9.08 9.01
CA ASN A 99 17.90 -8.63 7.82
C ASN A 99 17.18 -9.08 6.54
N GLU A 100 16.70 -10.32 6.48
CA GLU A 100 15.92 -10.81 5.35
C GLU A 100 14.59 -10.05 5.20
N LEU A 101 13.89 -9.77 6.31
CA LEU A 101 12.68 -8.95 6.29
C LEU A 101 12.95 -7.54 5.73
N ARG A 102 14.08 -6.93 6.12
CA ARG A 102 14.50 -5.61 5.62
C ARG A 102 14.88 -5.63 4.15
N LYS A 103 15.54 -6.69 3.70
CA LYS A 103 15.86 -6.89 2.29
C LYS A 103 14.58 -7.00 1.47
N ASN A 104 13.63 -7.85 1.87
CA ASN A 104 12.35 -8.00 1.17
C ASN A 104 11.54 -6.70 1.15
N ALA A 105 11.54 -5.94 2.26
CA ALA A 105 10.88 -4.64 2.33
C ALA A 105 11.51 -3.63 1.36
N LEU A 106 12.85 -3.65 1.21
CA LEU A 106 13.54 -2.81 0.24
C LEU A 106 13.24 -3.22 -1.21
N GLU A 107 13.19 -4.52 -1.51
CA GLU A 107 12.81 -5.01 -2.84
C GLU A 107 11.39 -4.57 -3.24
N LEU A 108 10.43 -4.62 -2.30
CA LEU A 108 9.07 -4.13 -2.54
C LEU A 108 8.98 -2.61 -2.61
N LYS A 109 9.80 -1.88 -1.85
CA LYS A 109 9.94 -0.42 -2.02
C LYS A 109 10.32 -0.09 -3.45
N GLU A 110 11.40 -0.69 -3.96
CA GLU A 110 11.85 -0.42 -5.32
C GLU A 110 10.81 -0.84 -6.37
N ALA A 111 10.16 -1.99 -6.18
CA ALA A 111 9.09 -2.45 -7.07
C ALA A 111 7.89 -1.48 -7.07
N SER A 112 7.49 -0.98 -5.90
CA SER A 112 6.37 -0.04 -5.77
C SER A 112 6.68 1.32 -6.40
N GLN A 113 7.92 1.81 -6.28
CA GLN A 113 8.38 3.04 -6.92
C GLN A 113 8.39 2.90 -8.45
N ARG A 114 8.99 1.82 -8.97
CA ARG A 114 8.98 1.53 -10.42
C ARG A 114 7.58 1.37 -11.00
N ALA A 115 6.62 0.88 -10.23
CA ALA A 115 5.24 0.71 -10.70
C ALA A 115 4.54 2.05 -10.98
N ILE A 116 4.88 3.11 -10.24
CA ILE A 116 4.23 4.42 -10.34
C ILE A 116 5.03 5.44 -11.17
N GLU A 117 6.29 5.16 -11.47
CA GLU A 117 7.11 5.96 -12.39
C GLU A 117 6.52 5.96 -13.81
N GLU A 118 6.89 6.96 -14.63
CA GLU A 118 6.46 7.05 -16.02
C GLU A 118 6.85 5.78 -16.80
N GLY A 119 5.88 5.17 -17.49
CA GLY A 119 6.03 3.88 -18.16
C GLY A 119 5.90 2.65 -17.24
N GLY A 120 5.73 2.84 -15.93
CA GLY A 120 5.50 1.81 -14.92
C GLY A 120 4.13 1.15 -15.05
N SER A 121 3.95 -0.02 -14.42
CA SER A 121 2.72 -0.82 -14.56
C SER A 121 1.47 -0.10 -14.04
N SER A 122 1.53 0.51 -12.86
CA SER A 122 0.42 1.27 -12.28
C SER A 122 0.20 2.59 -13.03
N PHE A 123 1.27 3.26 -13.46
CA PHE A 123 1.18 4.45 -14.32
C PHE A 123 0.43 4.14 -15.63
N ASN A 124 0.85 3.13 -16.37
CA ASN A 124 0.21 2.71 -17.62
C ASN A 124 -1.24 2.24 -17.41
N SER A 125 -1.51 1.57 -16.27
CA SER A 125 -2.88 1.17 -15.92
C SER A 125 -3.78 2.38 -15.70
N LEU A 126 -3.28 3.40 -15.00
CA LEU A 126 -4.00 4.65 -14.77
C LEU A 126 -4.19 5.43 -16.07
N GLU A 127 -3.15 5.53 -16.90
CA GLU A 127 -3.23 6.17 -18.22
C GLU A 127 -4.29 5.49 -19.10
N SER A 128 -4.25 4.16 -19.19
CA SER A 128 -5.24 3.38 -19.94
C SER A 128 -6.66 3.60 -19.42
N PHE A 129 -6.83 3.69 -18.10
CA PHE A 129 -8.12 4.00 -17.49
C PHE A 129 -8.61 5.40 -17.87
N VAL A 130 -7.75 6.43 -17.77
CA VAL A 130 -8.07 7.81 -18.15
C VAL A 130 -8.42 7.91 -19.64
N GLN A 131 -7.64 7.29 -20.51
CA GLN A 131 -7.93 7.24 -21.95
C GLN A 131 -9.27 6.55 -22.24
N GLY A 132 -9.58 5.47 -21.53
CA GLY A 132 -10.87 4.79 -21.64
C GLY A 132 -12.06 5.67 -21.23
N LEU A 133 -11.89 6.53 -20.21
CA LEU A 133 -12.91 7.50 -19.81
C LEU A 133 -13.09 8.60 -20.87
N LEU A 134 -11.98 9.14 -21.40
CA LEU A 134 -12.01 10.17 -22.44
C LEU A 134 -12.59 9.65 -23.76
N HIS A 135 -12.39 8.37 -24.08
CA HIS A 135 -12.97 7.75 -25.28
C HIS A 135 -14.48 7.47 -25.14
N LYS A 136 -14.95 7.13 -23.93
CA LYS A 136 -16.38 6.90 -23.65
C LYS A 136 -17.18 8.19 -23.50
N HIS A 137 -16.52 9.26 -23.07
CA HIS A 137 -17.09 10.58 -22.99
C HIS A 137 -16.46 11.45 -24.07
N ASP A 138 -16.99 11.39 -25.29
CA ASP A 138 -16.71 12.38 -26.32
C ASP A 138 -17.31 13.74 -25.89
N TRP A 139 -16.62 14.43 -24.97
CA TRP A 139 -17.02 15.74 -24.47
C TRP A 139 -17.02 16.80 -25.58
N THR A 140 -16.40 16.54 -26.74
CA THR A 140 -16.48 17.45 -27.88
C THR A 140 -17.90 17.53 -28.46
N LYS A 141 -18.70 16.45 -28.32
CA LYS A 141 -20.14 16.45 -28.68
C LYS A 141 -21.04 17.09 -27.63
N VAL A 142 -20.55 17.29 -26.40
CA VAL A 142 -21.32 17.96 -25.33
C VAL A 142 -21.05 19.46 -25.31
N LEU A 143 -19.86 19.89 -25.75
CA LEU A 143 -19.44 21.29 -25.76
C LEU A 143 -19.70 22.02 -27.09
N VAL A 144 -19.79 21.29 -28.20
CA VAL A 144 -20.26 21.83 -29.48
C VAL A 144 -21.72 21.42 -29.62
N GLY A 145 -22.62 22.28 -29.11
CA GLY A 145 -24.05 22.00 -29.11
C GLY A 145 -24.57 21.64 -30.50
N ASP A 146 -25.33 20.55 -30.57
CA ASP A 146 -26.28 20.29 -31.64
C ASP A 146 -27.34 21.39 -31.61
N ASP A 147 -27.06 22.53 -32.23
CA ASP A 147 -28.10 23.49 -32.59
C ASP A 147 -27.71 24.22 -33.88
N LEU A 148 -28.66 24.30 -34.80
CA LEU A 148 -28.61 24.89 -36.15
C LEU A 148 -28.06 23.99 -37.28
N THR A 149 -28.94 23.16 -37.87
CA THR A 149 -29.44 23.39 -39.25
C THR A 149 -30.59 22.42 -39.59
N GLU A 150 -31.82 22.80 -39.27
CA GLU A 150 -33.01 22.38 -40.03
C GLU A 150 -33.93 23.60 -40.17
N GLU A 151 -34.11 24.08 -41.42
CA GLU A 151 -35.03 25.11 -41.95
C GLU A 151 -34.24 25.99 -42.95
N GLU A 152 -34.52 26.17 -44.25
CA GLU A 152 -35.70 25.98 -45.09
C GLU A 152 -35.25 25.69 -46.55
N HIS A 153 -35.76 24.62 -47.18
CA HIS A 153 -35.83 24.51 -48.64
C HIS A 153 -37.30 24.40 -49.06
N LYS A 154 -37.98 25.56 -49.11
CA LYS A 154 -39.21 25.74 -49.88
C LYS A 154 -39.14 27.07 -50.63
N GLY A 155 -38.87 27.00 -51.92
CA GLY A 155 -38.99 28.14 -52.82
C GLY A 155 -38.23 27.95 -54.12
N ASN A 156 -38.90 27.36 -55.12
CA ASN A 156 -38.88 27.85 -56.51
C ASN A 156 -39.68 26.88 -57.41
N GLY A 157 -40.97 27.16 -57.53
CA GLY A 157 -41.75 26.79 -58.71
C GLY A 157 -41.93 28.04 -59.56
N CYS A 158 -41.36 28.03 -60.76
CA CYS A 158 -41.77 28.85 -61.89
C CYS A 158 -42.02 27.90 -63.06
#